data_AF-A0A4P6U2P9-F1
#
_entry.id   AF-A0A4P6U2P9-F1
#
_cell.length_a   1.000
_cell.length_b   1.000
_cell.length_c   1.000
_cell.angle_alpha   90.00
_cell.angle_beta   90.00
_cell.angle_gamma   90.00
#
_symmetry.space_group_name_H-M   'P 1'
#
loop_
_entity.id
_entity.type
_entity.pdbx_description
1 polymer ?
#
loop_
_entity_poly.entity_id
_entity_poly.type
_entity_poly.pdbx_seq_one_letter_code
_entity_poly.pdbx_strand_id
1 'polypeptide(L)'
;MDAYDEEPEALSGPEGPAGARRAGNPGTPDEDSGSEHTESEETGRDRAAEPAPRAGLAALSPRYRLVAGGALAVVAAVAAVHLGMVFLSLAPANPVSKQHAKAVEGWVYPEFEQNWKLFAPNPLQQNVAVQVRAQVRGGDGEPRTTGWTDLSAEDGAAIDGNLLPSHTQQNELRRAWDFYGTTHGTDNRPVGVRGALAEQYVRRIVVLRLLRDEGLDRAGTIERVQVRSRTVNVPPPGWSREKVSTSPAYRVLPWWTVTGDETEAGAR
;
A
#
# COMPACT_ATOMS: atom_id res chain seq x y z
N MET A 1 24.47 -5.12 25.41
CA MET A 1 24.24 -6.54 25.15
C MET A 1 23.82 -6.64 23.70
N ASP A 2 24.72 -7.18 22.90
CA ASP A 2 24.44 -8.19 21.86
C ASP A 2 23.36 -7.76 20.85
N ALA A 3 23.66 -7.12 19.72
CA ALA A 3 24.74 -7.32 18.74
C ALA A 3 24.67 -8.68 18.03
N TYR A 4 24.23 -8.66 16.77
CA TYR A 4 24.56 -9.60 15.69
C TYR A 4 24.34 -8.89 14.34
N ASP A 5 25.44 -8.52 13.69
CA ASP A 5 25.49 -8.40 12.23
C ASP A 5 25.83 -9.79 11.68
N GLU A 6 25.18 -10.27 10.62
CA GLU A 6 25.76 -11.32 9.74
C GLU A 6 25.03 -11.43 8.39
N GLU A 7 25.77 -11.08 7.33
CA GLU A 7 25.63 -11.48 5.92
C GLU A 7 27.07 -11.81 5.43
N PRO A 8 27.31 -12.50 4.30
CA PRO A 8 26.36 -13.09 3.33
C PRO A 8 26.65 -14.57 3.00
N GLU A 9 25.84 -15.19 2.12
CA GLU A 9 26.33 -15.72 0.83
C GLU A 9 25.17 -16.17 -0.08
N ALA A 10 25.44 -16.42 -1.37
CA ALA A 10 24.44 -16.75 -2.40
C ALA A 10 24.81 -18.03 -3.16
N LEU A 11 23.81 -18.81 -3.59
CA LEU A 11 24.00 -19.87 -4.60
C LEU A 11 22.69 -20.26 -5.31
N SER A 12 22.80 -20.42 -6.63
CA SER A 12 21.97 -21.15 -7.62
C SER A 12 20.50 -21.50 -7.34
N GLY A 13 19.61 -21.01 -8.22
CA GLY A 13 18.31 -21.64 -8.50
C GLY A 13 18.37 -22.60 -9.71
N PRO A 14 17.40 -23.52 -9.89
CA PRO A 14 17.31 -24.41 -11.04
C PRO A 14 16.25 -24.00 -12.08
N GLU A 15 16.38 -24.53 -13.31
CA GLU A 15 15.52 -24.23 -14.46
C GLU A 15 14.23 -25.09 -14.53
N GLY A 16 13.35 -24.76 -15.49
CA GLY A 16 12.02 -25.37 -15.63
C GLY A 16 11.95 -26.71 -16.40
N PRO A 17 10.76 -27.36 -16.43
CA PRO A 17 10.61 -28.71 -16.98
C PRO A 17 10.32 -28.74 -18.49
N ALA A 18 11.12 -29.51 -19.24
CA ALA A 18 10.75 -30.04 -20.55
C ALA A 18 10.37 -31.53 -20.42
N GLY A 19 9.42 -32.01 -21.24
CA GLY A 19 8.85 -33.36 -21.10
C GLY A 19 9.13 -34.31 -22.27
N ALA A 20 8.86 -35.61 -22.07
CA ALA A 20 8.81 -36.65 -23.11
C ALA A 20 7.83 -37.78 -22.76
N ARG A 21 7.57 -38.71 -23.69
CA ARG A 21 6.57 -39.81 -23.58
C ARG A 21 7.15 -41.17 -24.00
N ARG A 22 6.37 -42.23 -23.74
CA ARG A 22 6.49 -43.68 -24.11
C ARG A 22 7.02 -44.56 -22.96
N ALA A 23 6.49 -45.74 -22.62
CA ALA A 23 5.63 -46.78 -23.25
C ALA A 23 6.37 -47.86 -24.07
N GLY A 24 6.28 -49.12 -23.59
CA GLY A 24 6.78 -50.36 -24.22
C GLY A 24 6.72 -51.57 -23.28
N ASN A 25 6.31 -52.74 -23.81
CA ASN A 25 6.27 -54.09 -23.20
C ASN A 25 7.11 -55.03 -24.12
N PRO A 26 7.16 -56.39 -24.04
CA PRO A 26 6.73 -57.38 -23.03
C PRO A 26 7.81 -58.47 -22.70
N GLY A 27 7.45 -59.56 -21.98
CA GLY A 27 8.25 -60.80 -21.92
C GLY A 27 7.73 -61.91 -20.98
N THR A 28 7.50 -63.11 -21.51
CA THR A 28 7.12 -64.41 -20.88
C THR A 28 8.06 -65.52 -21.47
N PRO A 29 7.99 -66.87 -21.22
CA PRO A 29 6.88 -67.72 -20.73
C PRO A 29 7.29 -68.97 -19.85
N ASP A 30 6.55 -70.08 -20.01
CA ASP A 30 6.64 -71.47 -19.48
C ASP A 30 5.95 -71.71 -18.10
N GLU A 31 4.96 -72.60 -17.90
CA GLU A 31 4.68 -74.01 -18.35
C GLU A 31 5.63 -75.04 -17.68
N ASP A 32 5.19 -76.19 -17.12
CA ASP A 32 3.86 -76.81 -16.86
C ASP A 32 3.97 -77.58 -15.48
N SER A 33 3.11 -78.46 -14.94
CA SER A 33 1.92 -79.24 -15.35
C SER A 33 1.16 -79.80 -14.12
N GLY A 34 0.01 -80.47 -14.34
CA GLY A 34 -0.57 -81.44 -13.38
C GLY A 34 -2.08 -81.34 -13.11
N SER A 35 -2.85 -82.34 -13.55
CA SER A 35 -4.30 -82.49 -13.32
C SER A 35 -4.65 -83.42 -12.16
N GLU A 36 -5.82 -83.26 -11.52
CA GLU A 36 -6.89 -84.28 -11.52
C GLU A 36 -8.22 -83.80 -10.90
N HIS A 37 -9.28 -84.62 -11.05
CA HIS A 37 -10.68 -84.26 -10.79
C HIS A 37 -11.13 -84.43 -9.34
N THR A 38 -12.11 -83.63 -8.92
CA THR A 38 -13.31 -84.13 -8.21
C THR A 38 -14.49 -83.18 -8.49
N GLU A 39 -15.48 -83.65 -9.25
CA GLU A 39 -16.81 -83.03 -9.26
C GLU A 39 -17.62 -83.51 -8.05
N SER A 40 -18.46 -82.65 -7.50
CA SER A 40 -19.49 -82.99 -6.53
C SER A 40 -20.63 -82.00 -6.68
N GLU A 41 -21.80 -82.50 -7.08
CA GLU A 41 -22.98 -81.69 -7.40
C GLU A 41 -23.75 -81.20 -6.15
N GLU A 42 -24.78 -80.39 -6.42
CA GLU A 42 -25.88 -79.99 -5.52
C GLU A 42 -25.51 -79.45 -4.11
N THR A 43 -25.70 -78.16 -3.84
CA THR A 43 -27.06 -77.61 -3.71
C THR A 43 -27.03 -76.07 -3.67
N GLY A 44 -28.16 -75.44 -4.02
CA GLY A 44 -28.28 -73.98 -4.03
C GLY A 44 -28.26 -73.35 -2.64
N ARG A 45 -27.49 -72.26 -2.50
CA ARG A 45 -27.69 -71.23 -1.47
C ARG A 45 -27.13 -69.90 -1.98
N ASP A 46 -27.84 -68.81 -1.70
CA ASP A 46 -27.44 -67.48 -2.16
C ASP A 46 -26.03 -67.12 -1.69
N ARG A 47 -25.08 -67.05 -2.64
CA ARG A 47 -23.80 -66.37 -2.40
C ARG A 47 -24.06 -64.87 -2.45
N ALA A 48 -24.67 -64.36 -1.37
CA ALA A 48 -24.99 -62.96 -1.18
C ALA A 48 -23.75 -62.10 -1.46
N ALA A 49 -23.90 -61.07 -2.29
CA ALA A 49 -22.79 -60.20 -2.65
C ALA A 49 -22.19 -59.58 -1.39
N GLU A 50 -20.88 -59.71 -1.19
CA GLU A 50 -20.20 -59.09 -0.06
C GLU A 50 -20.43 -57.57 -0.11
N PRO A 51 -20.86 -56.94 1.00
CA PRO A 51 -21.14 -55.52 1.00
C PRO A 51 -19.82 -54.75 0.82
N ALA A 52 -19.65 -54.16 -0.37
CA ALA A 52 -18.46 -53.42 -0.75
C ALA A 52 -18.01 -52.46 0.38
N PRO A 53 -16.69 -52.39 0.68
CA PRO A 53 -16.20 -51.68 1.84
C PRO A 53 -16.64 -50.22 1.83
N ARG A 54 -17.43 -49.83 2.83
CA ARG A 54 -18.01 -48.48 2.94
C ARG A 54 -16.90 -47.44 3.10
N ALA A 55 -16.49 -46.83 1.99
CA ALA A 55 -15.43 -45.83 1.98
C ALA A 55 -15.92 -44.43 2.44
N GLY A 56 -14.97 -43.58 2.84
CA GLY A 56 -15.25 -42.20 3.25
C GLY A 56 -16.15 -42.11 4.48
N LEU A 57 -17.00 -41.07 4.53
CA LEU A 57 -17.87 -40.79 5.70
C LEU A 57 -18.81 -41.96 6.04
N ALA A 58 -19.15 -42.83 5.08
CA ALA A 58 -19.99 -44.00 5.31
C ALA A 58 -19.32 -45.09 6.18
N ALA A 59 -17.99 -45.07 6.34
CA ALA A 59 -17.24 -45.94 7.25
C ALA A 59 -17.48 -45.60 8.73
N LEU A 60 -17.74 -44.32 9.03
CA LEU A 60 -17.69 -43.79 10.38
C LEU A 60 -18.90 -44.21 11.22
N SER A 61 -18.71 -44.31 12.54
CA SER A 61 -19.82 -44.56 13.48
C SER A 61 -20.88 -43.45 13.37
N PRO A 62 -22.16 -43.70 13.71
CA PRO A 62 -23.22 -42.70 13.56
C PRO A 62 -22.91 -41.36 14.25
N ARG A 63 -22.20 -41.40 15.39
CA ARG A 63 -21.76 -40.19 16.12
C ARG A 63 -20.71 -39.40 15.33
N TYR A 64 -19.68 -40.06 14.80
CA TYR A 64 -18.66 -39.41 13.98
C TYR A 64 -19.21 -38.92 12.63
N ARG A 65 -20.21 -39.60 12.05
CA ARG A 65 -20.93 -39.10 10.86
C ARG A 65 -21.67 -37.80 11.13
N LEU A 66 -22.37 -37.68 12.26
CA LEU A 66 -23.06 -36.44 12.64
C LEU A 66 -22.06 -35.30 12.87
N VAL A 67 -20.95 -35.55 13.56
CA VAL A 67 -19.89 -34.56 13.79
C VAL A 67 -19.23 -34.12 12.48
N ALA A 68 -18.84 -35.07 11.61
CA ALA A 68 -18.20 -34.75 10.33
C ALA A 68 -19.14 -34.05 9.35
N GLY A 69 -20.42 -34.45 9.30
CA GLY A 69 -21.45 -33.77 8.52
C GLY A 69 -21.73 -32.35 9.02
N GLY A 70 -21.77 -32.15 10.34
CA GLY A 70 -21.88 -30.81 10.96
C GLY A 70 -20.68 -29.92 10.65
N ALA A 71 -19.45 -30.45 10.76
CA ALA A 71 -18.23 -29.73 10.41
C ALA A 71 -18.20 -29.33 8.92
N LEU A 72 -18.57 -30.25 8.02
CA LEU A 72 -18.69 -29.98 6.59
C LEU A 72 -19.73 -28.90 6.29
N ALA A 73 -20.89 -28.93 6.97
CA ALA A 73 -21.93 -27.90 6.82
C ALA A 73 -21.46 -26.52 7.31
N VAL A 74 -20.71 -26.45 8.42
CA VAL A 74 -20.10 -25.20 8.90
C VAL A 74 -19.07 -24.66 7.91
N VAL A 75 -18.16 -25.51 7.40
CA VAL A 75 -17.17 -25.11 6.39
C VAL A 75 -17.85 -24.60 5.10
N ALA A 76 -18.88 -25.31 4.62
CA ALA A 76 -19.66 -24.88 3.45
C ALA A 76 -20.37 -23.53 3.69
N ALA A 77 -20.93 -23.30 4.88
CA ALA A 77 -21.56 -22.03 5.23
C ALA A 77 -20.55 -20.88 5.31
N VAL A 78 -19.38 -21.09 5.92
CA VAL A 78 -18.29 -20.09 5.98
C VAL A 78 -17.78 -19.76 4.57
N ALA A 79 -17.60 -20.77 3.71
CA ALA A 79 -17.21 -20.56 2.32
C ALA A 79 -18.27 -19.75 1.53
N ALA A 80 -19.56 -20.09 1.68
CA ALA A 80 -20.66 -19.35 1.05
C ALA A 80 -20.74 -17.89 1.52
N VAL A 81 -20.54 -17.63 2.81
CA VAL A 81 -20.41 -16.27 3.36
C VAL A 81 -19.21 -15.55 2.75
N HIS A 82 -18.03 -16.18 2.71
CA HIS A 82 -16.83 -15.57 2.16
C HIS A 82 -17.00 -15.18 0.67
N LEU A 83 -17.51 -16.10 -0.16
CA LEU A 83 -17.82 -15.82 -1.57
C LEU A 83 -18.85 -14.69 -1.71
N GLY A 84 -19.87 -14.65 -0.86
CA GLY A 84 -20.86 -13.57 -0.84
C GLY A 84 -20.27 -12.20 -0.49
N MET A 85 -19.37 -12.14 0.49
CA MET A 85 -18.70 -10.90 0.90
C MET A 85 -17.72 -10.39 -0.17
N VAL A 86 -16.94 -11.28 -0.78
CA VAL A 86 -16.04 -10.93 -1.90
C VAL A 86 -16.84 -10.52 -3.14
N PHE A 87 -17.98 -11.16 -3.43
CA PHE A 87 -18.88 -10.71 -4.49
C PHE A 87 -19.43 -9.31 -4.20
N LEU A 88 -19.87 -9.03 -2.96
CA LEU A 88 -20.41 -7.72 -2.58
C LEU A 88 -19.38 -6.58 -2.58
N SER A 89 -18.08 -6.87 -2.43
CA SER A 89 -17.01 -5.87 -2.53
C SER A 89 -16.55 -5.60 -3.97
N LEU A 90 -16.76 -6.54 -4.90
CA LEU A 90 -16.42 -6.40 -6.32
C LEU A 90 -17.61 -6.01 -7.21
N ALA A 91 -18.85 -6.27 -6.77
CA ALA A 91 -20.04 -5.97 -7.54
C ALA A 91 -20.35 -4.46 -7.63
N PRO A 92 -20.99 -3.97 -8.71
CA PRO A 92 -21.46 -2.60 -8.82
C PRO A 92 -22.30 -2.17 -7.61
N ALA A 93 -22.16 -0.89 -7.23
CA ALA A 93 -22.66 -0.34 -5.98
C ALA A 93 -24.20 -0.46 -5.82
N ASN A 94 -24.62 -1.42 -5.00
CA ASN A 94 -26.01 -1.84 -4.83
C ASN A 94 -26.53 -1.51 -3.41
N PRO A 95 -27.85 -1.59 -3.13
CA PRO A 95 -28.39 -1.23 -1.82
C PRO A 95 -27.83 -2.06 -0.66
N VAL A 96 -27.57 -3.35 -0.89
CA VAL A 96 -27.07 -4.27 0.16
C VAL A 96 -25.62 -3.95 0.51
N SER A 97 -24.72 -3.79 -0.48
CA SER A 97 -23.32 -3.42 -0.21
C SER A 97 -23.20 -2.01 0.38
N LYS A 98 -24.10 -1.07 0.04
CA LYS A 98 -24.16 0.25 0.69
C LYS A 98 -24.64 0.18 2.15
N GLN A 99 -25.70 -0.57 2.43
CA GLN A 99 -26.27 -0.69 3.79
C GLN A 99 -25.34 -1.46 4.74
N HIS A 100 -24.61 -2.45 4.23
CA HIS A 100 -23.74 -3.32 5.03
C HIS A 100 -22.24 -3.11 4.77
N ALA A 101 -21.84 -1.98 4.17
CA ALA A 101 -20.47 -1.66 3.75
C ALA A 101 -19.42 -2.05 4.82
N LYS A 102 -19.53 -1.50 6.03
CA LYS A 102 -18.61 -1.76 7.14
C LYS A 102 -18.41 -3.25 7.48
N ALA A 103 -19.42 -4.10 7.26
CA ALA A 103 -19.30 -5.54 7.48
C ALA A 103 -18.58 -6.25 6.32
N VAL A 104 -18.87 -5.84 5.07
CA VAL A 104 -18.18 -6.34 3.87
C VAL A 104 -16.70 -5.94 3.90
N GLU A 105 -16.44 -4.65 4.13
CA GLU A 105 -15.10 -4.05 4.24
C GLU A 105 -14.28 -4.72 5.36
N GLY A 106 -14.87 -4.86 6.56
CA GLY A 106 -14.22 -5.49 7.71
C GLY A 106 -13.99 -7.00 7.59
N TRP A 107 -14.61 -7.68 6.62
CA TRP A 107 -14.36 -9.08 6.30
C TRP A 107 -13.32 -9.25 5.18
N VAL A 108 -13.32 -8.36 4.19
CA VAL A 108 -12.48 -8.49 2.99
C VAL A 108 -11.12 -7.82 3.15
N TYR A 109 -11.07 -6.56 3.62
CA TYR A 109 -9.84 -5.77 3.60
C TYR A 109 -8.74 -6.12 4.62
N PRO A 110 -8.95 -6.92 5.70
CA PRO A 110 -7.83 -7.39 6.52
C PRO A 110 -6.83 -8.28 5.76
N GLU A 111 -7.34 -9.11 4.84
CA GLU A 111 -6.54 -10.09 4.07
C GLU A 111 -6.35 -9.67 2.60
N PHE A 112 -7.29 -8.90 2.04
CA PHE A 112 -7.30 -8.48 0.63
C PHE A 112 -7.29 -6.96 0.48
N GLU A 113 -6.22 -6.30 0.92
CA GLU A 113 -6.04 -4.85 0.71
C GLU A 113 -5.99 -4.53 -0.81
N GLN A 114 -7.03 -3.85 -1.31
CA GLN A 114 -7.13 -3.49 -2.73
C GLN A 114 -6.26 -2.25 -3.07
N ASN A 115 -4.94 -2.40 -3.07
CA ASN A 115 -4.01 -1.33 -3.43
C ASN A 115 -3.80 -1.25 -4.96
N TRP A 116 -4.74 -0.60 -5.67
CA TRP A 116 -4.78 -0.49 -7.14
C TRP A 116 -3.66 0.40 -7.73
N LYS A 117 -2.40 -0.03 -7.63
CA LYS A 117 -1.23 0.62 -8.27
C LYS A 117 -0.86 0.03 -9.65
N LEU A 118 -1.70 -0.85 -10.20
CA LEU A 118 -1.43 -1.57 -11.45
C LEU A 118 -1.77 -0.77 -12.73
N PHE A 119 -2.59 0.27 -12.59
CA PHE A 119 -2.74 1.32 -13.60
C PHE A 119 -2.10 2.60 -13.06
N ALA A 120 -1.61 3.46 -13.95
CA ALA A 120 -1.06 4.75 -13.54
C ALA A 120 -2.12 5.52 -12.72
N PRO A 121 -1.80 6.06 -11.53
CA PRO A 121 -2.74 6.89 -10.79
C PRO A 121 -3.15 8.06 -11.68
N ASN A 122 -4.41 8.51 -11.57
CA ASN A 122 -4.88 9.69 -12.28
C ASN A 122 -3.85 10.81 -12.11
N PRO A 123 -3.29 11.35 -13.20
CA PRO A 123 -2.18 12.30 -13.11
C PRO A 123 -2.61 13.50 -12.28
N LEU A 124 -1.70 14.05 -11.47
CA LEU A 124 -1.99 15.13 -10.53
C LEU A 124 -2.67 16.31 -11.23
N GLN A 125 -4.00 16.36 -11.13
CA GLN A 125 -4.84 17.43 -11.71
C GLN A 125 -4.76 18.71 -10.87
N GLN A 126 -3.76 18.84 -10.01
CA GLN A 126 -3.60 19.92 -9.04
C GLN A 126 -2.14 20.33 -8.93
N ASN A 127 -1.88 21.62 -9.18
CA ASN A 127 -0.63 22.27 -8.83
C ASN A 127 -0.68 22.64 -7.35
N VAL A 128 0.28 22.14 -6.56
CA VAL A 128 0.42 22.42 -5.13
C VAL A 128 1.71 23.20 -4.91
N ALA A 129 1.59 24.52 -4.73
CA ALA A 129 2.73 25.37 -4.39
C ALA A 129 2.88 25.48 -2.87
N VAL A 130 4.11 25.35 -2.36
CA VAL A 130 4.44 25.51 -0.94
C VAL A 130 5.03 26.90 -0.73
N GLN A 131 4.36 27.68 0.12
CA GLN A 131 4.70 29.08 0.38
C GLN A 131 5.02 29.26 1.86
N VAL A 132 5.99 30.12 2.17
CA VAL A 132 6.45 30.38 3.54
C VAL A 132 6.41 31.88 3.86
N ARG A 133 6.28 32.21 5.15
CA ARG A 133 6.65 33.52 5.70
C ARG A 133 7.35 33.35 7.04
N ALA A 134 8.16 34.32 7.42
CA ALA A 134 8.84 34.38 8.70
C ALA A 134 8.30 35.49 9.60
N GLN A 135 8.48 35.31 10.91
CA GLN A 135 8.59 36.40 11.87
C GLN A 135 10.06 36.54 12.24
N VAL A 136 10.59 37.75 12.09
CA VAL A 136 12.02 38.06 12.22
C VAL A 136 12.17 39.19 13.24
N ARG A 137 13.09 39.08 14.20
CA ARG A 137 13.45 40.18 15.11
C ARG A 137 14.70 40.89 14.60
N GLY A 138 14.59 42.18 14.31
CA GLY A 138 15.72 43.03 13.92
C GLY A 138 16.49 43.57 15.12
N GLY A 139 17.51 44.40 14.86
CA GLY A 139 18.28 45.10 15.90
C GLY A 139 17.51 46.18 16.65
N ASP A 140 16.31 46.51 16.15
CA ASP A 140 15.27 47.33 16.80
C ASP A 140 14.44 46.55 17.83
N GLY A 141 14.55 45.21 17.88
CA GLY A 141 13.89 44.35 18.86
C GLY A 141 12.43 44.01 18.57
N GLU A 142 11.75 44.77 17.70
CA GLU A 142 10.37 44.49 17.30
C GLU A 142 10.28 43.35 16.27
N PRO A 143 9.33 42.41 16.40
CA PRO A 143 9.31 41.19 15.57
C PRO A 143 8.43 41.36 14.32
N ARG A 144 9.03 41.89 13.24
CA ARG A 144 8.39 42.08 11.92
C ARG A 144 8.00 40.76 11.26
N THR A 145 6.88 40.73 10.53
CA THR A 145 6.43 39.57 9.73
C THR A 145 6.68 39.83 8.24
N THR A 146 7.19 38.83 7.52
CA THR A 146 7.46 38.94 6.07
C THR A 146 6.20 38.78 5.21
N GLY A 147 6.33 39.09 3.92
CA GLY A 147 5.40 38.60 2.90
C GLY A 147 5.43 37.07 2.77
N TRP A 148 4.57 36.53 1.91
CA TRP A 148 4.57 35.12 1.54
C TRP A 148 5.47 34.90 0.31
N THR A 149 6.57 34.20 0.54
CA THR A 149 7.55 33.73 -0.46
C THR A 149 7.07 32.38 -1.04
N ASP A 150 7.27 32.13 -2.34
CA ASP A 150 6.78 30.92 -3.03
C ASP A 150 7.93 30.02 -3.48
N LEU A 151 8.38 29.19 -2.55
CA LEU A 151 9.52 28.27 -2.71
C LEU A 151 9.30 27.27 -3.87
N SER A 152 8.05 26.98 -4.23
CA SER A 152 7.74 26.13 -5.39
C SER A 152 7.80 26.88 -6.72
N ALA A 153 7.56 28.19 -6.73
CA ALA A 153 7.85 29.03 -7.90
C ALA A 153 9.35 29.22 -8.10
N GLU A 154 10.14 29.32 -7.02
CA GLU A 154 11.61 29.33 -7.07
C GLU A 154 12.19 28.02 -7.61
N ASP A 155 11.78 26.86 -7.05
CA ASP A 155 12.17 25.55 -7.59
C ASP A 155 11.80 25.45 -9.07
N GLY A 156 10.58 25.83 -9.45
CA GLY A 156 10.10 25.84 -10.83
C GLY A 156 10.96 26.70 -11.76
N ALA A 157 11.25 27.95 -11.38
CA ALA A 157 12.05 28.88 -12.18
C ALA A 157 13.52 28.45 -12.32
N ALA A 158 14.07 27.72 -11.35
CA ALA A 158 15.44 27.20 -11.40
C ALA A 158 15.55 25.85 -12.16
N ILE A 159 14.42 25.18 -12.42
CA ILE A 159 14.30 23.95 -13.22
C ILE A 159 13.91 24.27 -14.67
N ASP A 160 13.15 25.34 -14.92
CA ASP A 160 12.71 25.71 -16.27
C ASP A 160 13.90 25.98 -17.21
N GLY A 161 13.79 25.48 -18.44
CA GLY A 161 14.89 25.47 -19.42
C GLY A 161 16.16 24.70 -19.05
N ASN A 162 16.28 24.14 -17.84
CA ASN A 162 17.47 23.43 -17.38
C ASN A 162 17.53 22.02 -17.99
N LEU A 163 18.64 21.70 -18.67
CA LEU A 163 18.83 20.39 -19.30
C LEU A 163 19.27 19.29 -18.31
N LEU A 164 19.86 19.66 -17.17
CA LEU A 164 20.40 18.75 -16.16
C LEU A 164 20.08 19.21 -14.71
N PRO A 165 18.82 19.52 -14.36
CA PRO A 165 18.45 19.98 -13.01
C PRO A 165 18.66 18.86 -11.98
N SER A 166 19.22 19.19 -10.82
CA SER A 166 19.57 18.16 -9.83
C SER A 166 18.33 17.50 -9.22
N HIS A 167 18.42 16.22 -8.83
CA HIS A 167 17.30 15.54 -8.17
C HIS A 167 16.89 16.23 -6.86
N THR A 168 17.83 16.80 -6.11
CA THR A 168 17.55 17.59 -4.89
C THR A 168 16.68 18.79 -5.21
N GLN A 169 17.11 19.63 -6.16
CA GLN A 169 16.37 20.81 -6.63
C GLN A 169 14.96 20.45 -7.13
N GLN A 170 14.81 19.34 -7.87
CA GLN A 170 13.51 18.86 -8.36
C GLN A 170 12.58 18.28 -7.28
N ASN A 171 13.10 17.81 -6.13
CA ASN A 171 12.35 16.91 -5.25
C ASN A 171 12.41 17.22 -3.76
N GLU A 172 13.33 18.04 -3.24
CA GLU A 172 13.49 18.33 -1.81
C GLU A 172 12.16 18.83 -1.19
N LEU A 173 11.72 20.01 -1.60
CA LEU A 173 10.50 20.65 -1.10
C LEU A 173 9.25 19.79 -1.36
N ARG A 174 9.18 19.20 -2.55
CA ARG A 174 8.07 18.33 -2.97
C ARG A 174 7.96 17.08 -2.10
N ARG A 175 9.05 16.35 -1.87
CA ARG A 175 9.07 15.14 -1.02
C ARG A 175 8.81 15.48 0.45
N ALA A 176 9.31 16.61 0.93
CA ALA A 176 9.01 17.10 2.28
C ALA A 176 7.51 17.40 2.45
N TRP A 177 6.88 18.03 1.46
CA TRP A 177 5.45 18.30 1.46
C TRP A 177 4.60 17.03 1.29
N ASP A 178 4.98 16.11 0.41
CA ASP A 178 4.35 14.79 0.28
C ASP A 178 4.36 14.06 1.64
N PHE A 179 5.51 14.04 2.31
CA PHE A 179 5.69 13.40 3.62
C PHE A 179 4.84 14.07 4.70
N TYR A 180 4.83 15.41 4.78
CA TYR A 180 3.94 16.16 5.67
C TYR A 180 2.46 15.82 5.41
N GLY A 181 2.04 15.85 4.14
CA GLY A 181 0.66 15.55 3.72
C GLY A 181 0.19 14.14 4.10
N THR A 182 1.07 13.14 4.01
CA THR A 182 0.77 11.75 4.44
C THR A 182 0.81 11.50 5.95
N THR A 183 1.27 12.47 6.75
CA THR A 183 1.47 12.29 8.21
C THR A 183 0.66 13.24 9.07
N HIS A 184 -0.21 14.07 8.48
CA HIS A 184 -0.99 15.08 9.19
C HIS A 184 -2.47 15.05 8.85
N GLY A 185 -3.32 15.15 9.87
CA GLY A 185 -4.76 15.33 9.72
C GLY A 185 -5.11 16.64 8.98
N THR A 186 -6.36 16.79 8.56
CA THR A 186 -6.88 18.04 7.95
C THR A 186 -6.88 19.23 8.91
N ASP A 187 -6.76 18.97 10.21
CA ASP A 187 -6.57 19.92 11.31
C ASP A 187 -5.10 20.32 11.52
N ASN A 188 -4.18 19.84 10.66
CA ASN A 188 -2.73 20.01 10.76
C ASN A 188 -2.07 19.35 11.98
N ARG A 189 -2.72 18.37 12.65
CA ARG A 189 -2.07 17.64 13.76
C ARG A 189 -1.22 16.46 13.26
N PRO A 190 -0.01 16.24 13.83
CA PRO A 190 0.87 15.13 13.47
C PRO A 190 0.31 13.78 13.92
N VAL A 191 0.39 12.78 13.04
CA VAL A 191 0.00 11.38 13.32
C VAL A 191 1.25 10.59 13.72
N GLY A 192 1.45 10.46 15.03
CA GLY A 192 2.57 9.74 15.63
C GLY A 192 3.94 10.37 15.35
N VAL A 193 5.01 9.61 15.63
CA VAL A 193 6.41 10.08 15.52
C VAL A 193 6.76 10.58 14.10
N ARG A 194 6.18 9.94 13.06
CA ARG A 194 6.41 10.34 11.65
C ARG A 194 5.90 11.75 11.35
N GLY A 195 4.82 12.20 11.98
CA GLY A 195 4.31 13.56 11.82
C GLY A 195 5.28 14.61 12.37
N ALA A 196 5.76 14.42 13.61
CA ALA A 196 6.73 15.35 14.23
C ALA A 196 8.03 15.46 13.42
N LEU A 197 8.53 14.34 12.85
CA LEU A 197 9.68 14.35 11.95
C LEU A 197 9.40 15.08 10.63
N ALA A 198 8.17 15.01 10.09
CA ALA A 198 7.79 15.75 8.90
C ALA A 198 7.66 17.27 9.15
N GLU A 199 7.16 17.70 10.32
CA GLU A 199 7.20 19.11 10.73
C GLU A 199 8.65 19.62 10.80
N GLN A 200 9.52 18.91 11.50
CA GLN A 200 10.93 19.29 11.63
C GLN A 200 11.65 19.35 10.27
N TYR A 201 11.38 18.38 9.38
CA TYR A 201 11.99 18.34 8.05
C TYR A 201 11.54 19.51 7.16
N VAL A 202 10.23 19.79 7.09
CA VAL A 202 9.72 20.96 6.34
C VAL A 202 10.22 22.26 6.96
N ARG A 203 10.18 22.41 8.29
CA ARG A 203 10.68 23.59 9.01
C ARG A 203 12.15 23.87 8.67
N ARG A 204 13.01 22.85 8.70
CA ARG A 204 14.44 22.98 8.40
C ARG A 204 14.69 23.39 6.94
N ILE A 205 13.98 22.79 5.98
CA ILE A 205 14.11 23.17 4.55
C ILE A 205 13.72 24.64 4.35
N VAL A 206 12.58 25.09 4.88
CA VAL A 206 12.14 26.47 4.66
C VAL A 206 13.01 27.49 5.40
N VAL A 207 13.53 27.18 6.58
CA VAL A 207 14.48 28.05 7.30
C VAL A 207 15.79 28.20 6.52
N LEU A 208 16.37 27.10 6.03
CA LEU A 208 17.62 27.14 5.25
C LEU A 208 17.46 27.93 3.95
N ARG A 209 16.33 27.77 3.24
CA ARG A 209 16.01 28.56 2.04
C ARG A 209 15.80 30.05 2.34
N LEU A 210 15.06 30.38 3.41
CA LEU A 210 14.86 31.77 3.84
C LEU A 210 16.16 32.49 4.26
N LEU A 211 17.15 31.76 4.78
CA LEU A 211 18.46 32.32 5.11
C LEU A 211 19.35 32.44 3.85
N ARG A 212 19.38 31.41 2.99
CA ARG A 212 20.25 31.34 1.82
C ARG A 212 19.79 32.23 0.65
N ASP A 213 18.52 32.13 0.30
CA ASP A 213 17.96 32.64 -0.95
C ASP A 213 17.32 34.02 -0.75
N GLU A 214 16.43 34.14 0.24
CA GLU A 214 15.79 35.41 0.62
C GLU A 214 16.70 36.31 1.49
N GLY A 215 17.81 35.77 2.01
CA GLY A 215 18.81 36.56 2.73
C GLY A 215 18.30 37.19 4.04
N LEU A 216 17.39 36.51 4.74
CA LEU A 216 16.80 37.03 5.98
C LEU A 216 17.82 37.12 7.14
N ASP A 217 18.94 36.42 7.05
CA ASP A 217 20.08 36.48 7.98
C ASP A 217 20.55 37.92 8.22
N ARG A 218 20.66 38.72 7.15
CA ARG A 218 21.10 40.13 7.19
C ARG A 218 20.04 41.05 7.80
N ALA A 219 18.83 40.56 7.97
CA ALA A 219 17.65 41.33 8.33
C ALA A 219 17.01 40.89 9.68
N GLY A 220 17.75 40.11 10.47
CA GLY A 220 17.42 39.72 11.85
C GLY A 220 17.27 38.22 12.07
N THR A 221 17.09 37.81 13.33
CA THR A 221 16.91 36.39 13.68
C THR A 221 15.50 35.93 13.35
N ILE A 222 15.36 34.83 12.60
CA ILE A 222 14.07 34.17 12.36
C ILE A 222 13.61 33.51 13.67
N GLU A 223 12.53 34.00 14.27
CA GLU A 223 11.96 33.42 15.49
C GLU A 223 10.99 32.28 15.19
N ARG A 224 10.13 32.50 14.19
CA ARG A 224 9.03 31.61 13.82
C ARG A 224 8.83 31.62 12.32
N VAL A 225 8.43 30.48 11.76
CA VAL A 225 7.97 30.37 10.37
C VAL A 225 6.52 29.91 10.32
N GLN A 226 5.82 30.32 9.27
CA GLN A 226 4.51 29.77 8.92
C GLN A 226 4.54 29.32 7.47
N VAL A 227 4.17 28.07 7.23
CA VAL A 227 4.06 27.48 5.89
C VAL A 227 2.58 27.39 5.51
N ARG A 228 2.29 27.46 4.22
CA ARG A 228 0.99 27.09 3.65
C ARG A 228 1.18 26.39 2.31
N SER A 229 0.25 25.51 1.93
CA SER A 229 0.08 25.21 0.51
C SER A 229 -0.94 26.14 -0.14
N ARG A 230 -0.73 26.37 -1.43
CA ARG A 230 -1.67 26.97 -2.37
C ARG A 230 -1.95 25.91 -3.45
N THR A 231 -3.12 25.29 -3.38
CA THR A 231 -3.56 24.25 -4.31
C THR A 231 -4.48 24.85 -5.37
N VAL A 232 -4.18 24.59 -6.64
CA VAL A 232 -4.95 25.06 -7.81
C VAL A 232 -5.15 23.91 -8.77
N ASN A 233 -6.38 23.65 -9.25
CA ASN A 233 -6.58 22.63 -10.28
C ASN A 233 -5.88 23.03 -11.59
N VAL A 234 -5.24 22.07 -12.24
CA VAL A 234 -4.62 22.23 -13.56
C VAL A 234 -5.73 22.58 -14.56
N PRO A 235 -5.60 23.66 -15.36
CA PRO A 235 -6.63 24.01 -16.33
C PRO A 235 -6.73 22.92 -17.41
N PRO A 236 -7.96 22.49 -17.78
CA PRO A 236 -8.13 21.53 -18.85
C PRO A 236 -7.64 22.11 -20.20
N PRO A 237 -7.11 21.28 -21.11
CA PRO A 237 -6.64 21.75 -22.41
C PRO A 237 -7.80 22.32 -23.23
N GLY A 238 -7.54 23.33 -24.07
CA GLY A 238 -8.57 24.10 -24.78
C GLY A 238 -9.47 23.33 -25.77
N TRP A 239 -9.19 22.05 -26.03
CA TRP A 239 -10.06 21.14 -26.77
C TRP A 239 -11.07 20.38 -25.88
N SER A 240 -10.89 20.39 -24.56
CA SER A 240 -11.83 19.80 -23.60
C SER A 240 -13.01 20.73 -23.33
N ARG A 241 -14.15 20.13 -22.97
CA ARG A 241 -15.37 20.85 -22.53
C ARG A 241 -15.53 20.86 -21.01
N GLU A 242 -14.56 20.28 -20.29
CA GLU A 242 -14.53 20.19 -18.84
C GLU A 242 -14.40 21.56 -18.18
N LYS A 243 -14.98 21.70 -16.97
CA LYS A 243 -14.98 22.94 -16.19
C LYS A 243 -14.56 22.68 -14.74
N VAL A 244 -13.26 22.65 -14.49
CA VAL A 244 -12.70 22.65 -13.14
C VAL A 244 -12.60 24.08 -12.61
N SER A 245 -12.69 24.26 -11.29
CA SER A 245 -12.44 25.56 -10.65
C SER A 245 -10.94 25.81 -10.53
N THR A 246 -10.44 26.92 -11.06
CA THR A 246 -9.04 27.36 -10.89
C THR A 246 -8.84 28.31 -9.70
N SER A 247 -9.86 28.47 -8.85
CA SER A 247 -9.74 29.23 -7.59
C SER A 247 -8.76 28.55 -6.62
N PRO A 248 -7.80 29.27 -6.03
CA PRO A 248 -6.81 28.68 -5.12
C PRO A 248 -7.42 28.30 -3.77
N ALA A 249 -7.25 27.04 -3.38
CA ALA A 249 -7.47 26.58 -2.01
C ALA A 249 -6.17 26.74 -1.21
N TYR A 250 -6.27 27.17 0.05
CA TYR A 250 -5.11 27.36 0.93
C TYR A 250 -5.18 26.47 2.17
N ARG A 251 -4.12 25.69 2.42
CA ARG A 251 -3.92 24.97 3.68
C ARG A 251 -2.83 25.68 4.47
N VAL A 252 -3.21 26.56 5.38
CA VAL A 252 -2.27 27.31 6.24
C VAL A 252 -1.95 26.48 7.49
N LEU A 253 -0.67 26.32 7.80
CA LEU A 253 -0.17 25.57 8.96
C LEU A 253 -0.08 26.48 10.19
N PRO A 254 0.01 25.93 11.42
CA PRO A 254 0.36 26.73 12.61
C PRO A 254 1.72 27.45 12.44
N TRP A 255 1.97 28.44 13.30
CA TRP A 255 3.31 29.02 13.45
C TRP A 255 4.22 28.03 14.17
N TRP A 256 5.33 27.66 13.55
CA TRP A 256 6.38 26.86 14.18
C TRP A 256 7.51 27.76 14.66
N THR A 257 7.90 27.64 15.93
CA THR A 257 9.13 28.28 16.45
C THR A 257 10.36 27.63 15.81
N VAL A 258 11.36 28.43 15.47
CA VAL A 258 12.65 27.98 14.95
C VAL A 258 13.63 27.83 16.12
N THR A 259 14.42 26.76 16.13
CA THR A 259 15.47 26.53 17.14
C THR A 259 16.85 26.91 16.59
N GLY A 260 17.76 27.41 17.44
CA GLY A 260 19.04 28.02 17.00
C GLY A 260 19.88 27.12 16.09
N ASP A 261 19.96 25.83 16.40
CA ASP A 261 20.59 24.77 15.61
C ASP A 261 20.16 24.76 14.13
N GLU A 262 18.92 25.17 13.83
CA GLU A 262 18.36 25.22 12.48
C GLU A 262 18.75 26.48 11.71
N THR A 263 19.19 27.53 12.42
CA THR A 263 19.74 28.76 11.82
C THR A 263 21.25 28.70 11.58
N GLU A 264 21.98 27.86 12.32
CA GLU A 264 23.45 27.74 12.21
C GLU A 264 23.91 26.62 11.25
N ALA A 265 23.15 25.53 11.13
CA ALA A 265 23.60 24.30 10.46
C ALA A 265 23.59 24.32 8.92
N GLY A 266 23.83 25.48 8.31
CA GLY A 266 24.03 25.68 6.86
C GLY A 266 25.48 25.98 6.44
N ALA A 267 26.42 26.02 7.38
CA ALA A 267 27.79 26.52 7.18
C ALA A 267 28.90 25.47 7.41
N ARG A 268 28.63 24.19 7.11
CA ARG A 268 29.60 23.07 7.16
C ARG A 268 29.30 22.05 6.07
#